data_AF-A0A7V2CKE8-F1
#
_entry.id   AF-A0A7V2CKE8-F1
#
_cell.length_a   1.000
_cell.length_b   1.000
_cell.length_c   1.000
_cell.angle_alpha   90.00
_cell.angle_beta   90.00
_cell.angle_gamma   90.00
#
_symmetry.space_group_name_H-M   'P 1'
#
loop_
_entity.id
_entity.type
_entity.pdbx_description
1 polymer ?
#
loop_
_entity_poly.entity_id
_entity_poly.type
_entity_poly.pdbx_seq_one_letter_code
_entity_poly.pdbx_strand_id
1 'polypeptide(L)'
;MNEPSDNHADTSAPEPTGSPATPRNLRETVRLLRLPPTATADRPRAARLPWVLCVILAGALGVALFSRGAGEKPVETGKGVPAAGPVAAAGDAVLESKGYIVPAHPIQLSPQVGGQVIWLDPRFKEGAFYRKGQLLAEVDPVIYAAELRGAEAALDVARINRREVESGSAHNEIRVA
;
A
#
# COMPACT_ATOMS: atom_id res chain seq x y z
N MET A 1 53.45 49.28 -28.39
CA MET A 1 54.74 49.03 -27.73
C MET A 1 54.52 47.92 -26.72
N ASN A 2 55.24 46.82 -26.91
CA ASN A 2 55.21 45.64 -26.07
C ASN A 2 55.81 45.96 -24.69
N GLU A 3 55.13 45.56 -23.63
CA GLU A 3 55.77 45.34 -22.33
C GLU A 3 56.27 43.88 -22.25
N PRO A 4 57.37 43.63 -21.53
CA PRO A 4 58.14 42.41 -21.62
C PRO A 4 57.76 41.38 -20.55
N SER A 5 58.32 40.19 -20.76
CA SER A 5 58.64 39.15 -19.77
C SER A 5 58.63 39.58 -18.30
N ASP A 6 58.02 38.77 -17.43
CA ASP A 6 58.80 38.03 -16.42
C ASP A 6 58.03 36.87 -15.78
N ASN A 7 58.71 35.72 -15.81
CA ASN A 7 58.36 34.46 -15.18
C ASN A 7 58.60 34.53 -13.66
N HIS A 8 57.62 34.11 -12.86
CA HIS A 8 57.83 33.44 -11.57
C HIS A 8 57.01 32.14 -11.62
N ALA A 9 57.65 31.01 -11.92
CA ALA A 9 58.29 30.10 -10.97
C ALA A 9 57.27 29.32 -10.13
N ASP A 10 57.06 28.09 -10.59
CA ASP A 10 56.84 26.85 -9.82
C ASP A 10 55.90 26.86 -8.62
N THR A 11 54.75 26.23 -8.80
CA THR A 11 54.24 25.27 -7.83
C THR A 11 53.73 24.04 -8.58
N SER A 12 54.55 23.01 -8.57
CA SER A 12 54.23 21.65 -8.97
C SER A 12 53.31 20.97 -7.94
N ALA A 13 52.09 20.60 -8.36
CA ALA A 13 51.29 19.53 -7.77
C ALA A 13 50.22 19.04 -8.79
N PRO A 14 49.84 17.75 -8.76
CA PRO A 14 49.57 16.95 -9.96
C PRO A 14 48.15 17.06 -10.51
N GLU A 15 48.03 16.82 -11.82
CA GLU A 15 46.78 16.57 -12.52
C GLU A 15 45.95 15.46 -11.85
N PRO A 16 44.64 15.63 -11.66
CA PRO A 16 43.74 14.50 -11.48
C PRO A 16 43.55 13.80 -12.83
N THR A 17 44.48 12.92 -13.21
CA THR A 17 44.19 11.82 -14.14
C THR A 17 43.12 10.95 -13.50
N GLY A 18 41.90 11.01 -14.03
CA GLY A 18 40.81 10.19 -13.53
C GLY A 18 39.45 10.57 -14.08
N SER A 19 39.33 10.74 -15.39
CA SER A 19 38.01 10.76 -16.04
C SER A 19 37.38 9.37 -15.86
N PRO A 20 36.23 9.21 -15.16
CA PRO A 20 35.56 7.93 -15.09
C PRO A 20 34.97 7.62 -16.47
N ALA A 21 35.46 6.56 -17.10
CA ALA A 21 34.95 6.06 -18.37
C ALA A 21 33.45 5.75 -18.24
N THR A 22 32.62 6.52 -18.93
CA THR A 22 31.18 6.28 -19.07
C THR A 22 30.97 4.94 -19.80
N PRO A 23 30.18 4.00 -19.25
CA PRO A 23 29.89 2.75 -19.93
C PRO A 23 29.04 3.01 -21.17
N ARG A 24 29.56 2.70 -22.36
CA ARG A 24 28.90 3.00 -23.66
C ARG A 24 27.81 2.02 -24.07
N ASN A 25 27.49 0.99 -23.27
CA ASN A 25 26.51 -0.02 -23.68
C ASN A 25 25.57 -0.46 -22.57
N LEU A 26 24.27 -0.20 -22.79
CA LEU A 26 23.14 -0.61 -21.94
C LEU A 26 23.13 -2.12 -21.64
N ARG A 27 23.71 -2.96 -22.52
CA ARG A 27 23.80 -4.41 -22.34
C ARG A 27 24.66 -4.81 -21.15
N GLU A 28 25.66 -4.01 -20.79
CA GLU A 28 26.52 -4.28 -19.63
C GLU A 28 25.82 -3.90 -18.33
N THR A 29 25.07 -2.80 -18.32
CA THR A 29 24.19 -2.41 -17.20
C THR A 29 23.12 -3.47 -16.95
N VAL A 30 22.51 -4.01 -18.01
CA VAL A 30 21.50 -5.07 -17.90
C VAL A 30 22.14 -6.40 -17.45
N ARG A 31 23.40 -6.67 -17.82
CA ARG A 31 24.15 -7.82 -17.28
C ARG A 31 24.48 -7.67 -15.79
N LEU A 32 24.74 -6.45 -15.32
CA LEU A 32 25.06 -6.18 -13.93
C LEU A 32 23.84 -6.19 -12.99
N LEU A 33 22.62 -6.04 -13.52
CA LEU A 33 21.39 -6.23 -12.75
C LEU A 33 20.92 -7.69 -12.67
N ARG A 34 21.56 -8.63 -13.38
CA ARG A 34 21.35 -10.05 -13.12
C ARG A 34 22.08 -10.44 -11.85
N LEU A 35 21.35 -10.34 -10.74
CA LEU A 35 21.73 -10.92 -9.46
C LEU A 35 22.15 -12.39 -9.64
N PRO A 36 23.26 -12.83 -9.01
CA PRO A 36 23.70 -14.22 -9.10
C PRO A 36 22.62 -15.15 -8.53
N PRO A 37 22.38 -16.32 -9.14
CA PRO A 37 21.46 -17.31 -8.58
C PRO A 37 21.97 -17.72 -7.21
N THR A 38 21.14 -17.54 -6.19
CA THR A 38 21.37 -18.12 -4.86
C THR A 38 21.48 -19.63 -5.03
N ALA A 39 22.60 -20.18 -4.56
CA ALA A 39 22.83 -21.61 -4.50
C ALA A 39 21.63 -22.29 -3.83
N THR A 40 20.95 -23.15 -4.56
CA THR A 40 19.96 -24.07 -4.00
C THR A 40 20.71 -25.03 -3.10
N ALA A 41 20.60 -24.83 -1.78
CA ALA A 41 21.01 -25.82 -0.82
C ALA A 41 20.24 -27.12 -1.10
N ASP A 42 20.98 -28.19 -1.38
CA ASP A 42 20.47 -29.55 -1.51
C ASP A 42 19.61 -29.87 -0.29
N ARG A 43 18.31 -30.12 -0.52
CA ARG A 43 17.43 -30.68 0.52
C ARG A 43 17.77 -32.17 0.63
N PRO A 44 18.38 -32.65 1.73
CA PRO A 44 18.42 -34.09 1.97
C PRO A 44 16.98 -34.59 2.12
N ARG A 45 16.73 -35.82 1.67
CA ARG A 45 15.45 -36.55 1.57
C ARG A 45 14.70 -36.77 2.90
N ALA A 46 14.87 -35.91 3.89
CA ALA A 46 14.18 -35.89 5.17
C ALA A 46 12.99 -34.89 5.17
N ALA A 47 12.30 -34.70 4.04
CA ALA A 47 11.19 -33.75 3.89
C ALA A 47 9.99 -34.00 4.85
N ARG A 48 9.91 -35.19 5.47
CA ARG A 48 8.90 -35.52 6.47
C ARG A 48 9.34 -35.24 7.90
N LEU A 49 10.65 -35.18 8.19
CA LEU A 49 11.16 -34.96 9.54
C LEU A 49 10.80 -33.57 10.12
N PRO A 50 10.95 -32.45 9.39
CA PRO A 50 10.54 -31.14 9.92
C PRO A 50 9.02 -31.04 10.04
N TRP A 51 8.26 -31.73 9.17
CA TRP A 51 6.80 -31.74 9.24
C TRP A 51 6.29 -32.54 10.45
N VAL A 52 6.88 -33.72 10.71
CA VAL A 52 6.58 -34.52 11.91
C VAL A 52 6.99 -33.78 13.18
N LEU A 53 8.15 -33.11 13.19
CA LEU A 53 8.57 -32.27 14.31
C LEU A 53 7.58 -31.12 14.57
N CYS A 54 7.12 -30.43 13.51
CA CYS A 54 6.10 -29.38 13.63
C CYS A 54 4.78 -29.90 14.18
N VAL A 55 4.30 -31.08 13.74
CA VAL A 55 3.05 -31.67 14.25
C VAL A 55 3.19 -32.05 15.74
N ILE A 56 4.32 -32.63 16.14
CA ILE A 56 4.59 -32.99 17.54
C ILE A 56 4.65 -31.72 18.41
N LEU A 57 5.35 -30.67 17.94
CA LEU A 57 5.53 -29.43 18.69
C LEU A 57 4.22 -28.63 18.80
N ALA A 58 3.40 -28.61 17.74
CA ALA A 58 2.05 -28.04 17.76
C ALA A 58 1.11 -28.83 18.69
N GLY A 59 1.17 -30.16 18.69
CA GLY A 59 0.42 -31.00 19.60
C GLY A 59 0.80 -30.79 21.07
N ALA A 60 2.10 -30.74 21.36
CA ALA A 60 2.61 -30.47 22.72
C ALA A 60 2.21 -29.07 23.21
N LEU A 61 2.27 -28.05 22.34
CA LEU A 61 1.86 -26.70 22.67
C LEU A 61 0.34 -26.61 22.88
N GLY A 62 -0.46 -27.32 22.07
CA GLY A 62 -1.90 -27.41 22.23
C GLY A 62 -2.32 -28.04 23.56
N VAL A 63 -1.68 -29.14 23.96
CA VAL A 63 -1.93 -29.79 25.26
C VAL A 63 -1.47 -28.91 26.43
N ALA A 64 -0.34 -28.21 26.29
CA ALA A 64 0.15 -27.28 27.32
C ALA A 64 -0.79 -26.07 27.50
N LEU A 65 -1.37 -25.55 26.42
CA LEU A 65 -2.35 -24.47 26.48
C LEU A 65 -3.72 -24.95 26.99
N PHE A 66 -4.14 -26.16 26.62
CA PHE A 66 -5.40 -26.75 27.09
C PHE A 66 -5.34 -27.08 28.59
N SER A 67 -4.22 -27.59 29.08
CA SER A 67 -4.00 -27.84 30.51
C SER A 67 -3.82 -26.55 31.33
N ARG A 68 -3.41 -25.44 30.71
CA ARG A 68 -3.41 -24.09 31.34
C ARG A 68 -4.74 -23.34 31.25
N GLY A 69 -5.68 -23.79 30.42
CA GLY A 69 -6.96 -23.11 30.16
C GLY A 69 -8.10 -23.45 31.11
N ALA A 70 -7.93 -24.39 32.06
CA ALA A 70 -8.98 -24.77 33.01
C ALA A 70 -9.03 -23.84 34.23
N GLY A 71 -9.28 -22.55 34.00
CA GLY A 71 -9.27 -21.52 35.04
C GLY A 71 -10.19 -20.34 34.78
N GLU A 72 -11.34 -20.54 34.14
CA GLU A 72 -12.38 -19.52 34.05
C GLU A 72 -13.39 -19.75 35.19
N LYS A 73 -13.29 -18.94 36.25
CA LYS A 73 -14.33 -18.91 37.29
C LYS A 73 -15.59 -18.22 36.72
N PRO A 74 -16.79 -18.77 36.91
CA PRO A 74 -18.02 -18.14 36.45
C PRO A 74 -18.21 -16.80 37.17
N VAL A 75 -18.42 -15.73 36.39
CA VAL A 75 -18.91 -14.46 36.91
C VAL A 75 -20.40 -14.65 37.22
N GLU A 76 -20.72 -14.84 38.50
CA GLU A 76 -22.09 -14.63 38.97
C GLU A 76 -22.40 -13.14 38.95
N THR A 77 -23.43 -12.79 38.19
CA THR A 77 -24.12 -11.51 38.24
C THR A 77 -24.74 -11.32 39.63
N GLY A 78 -23.95 -10.78 40.55
CA GLY A 78 -24.40 -10.29 41.84
C GLY A 78 -25.20 -9.00 41.66
N LYS A 79 -26.46 -9.03 42.08
CA LYS A 79 -27.34 -7.86 42.24
C LYS A 79 -26.60 -6.72 42.93
N GLY A 80 -26.79 -5.51 42.38
CA GLY A 80 -26.29 -4.27 42.94
C GLY A 80 -26.71 -4.06 44.39
N VAL A 81 -25.71 -4.02 45.25
CA VAL A 81 -25.71 -3.32 46.54
C VAL A 81 -24.47 -2.43 46.47
N PRO A 82 -24.55 -1.12 46.79
CA PRO A 82 -23.39 -0.26 46.71
C PRO A 82 -22.39 -0.74 47.77
N ALA A 83 -21.38 -1.48 47.33
CA ALA A 83 -20.21 -1.75 48.15
C ALA A 83 -19.55 -0.40 48.38
N ALA A 84 -19.65 0.11 49.61
CA ALA A 84 -18.78 1.15 50.09
C ALA A 84 -17.35 0.65 49.85
N GLY A 85 -16.67 1.28 48.87
CA GLY A 85 -15.28 0.96 48.55
C GLY A 85 -14.40 1.14 49.79
N PRO A 86 -13.26 0.45 49.85
CA PRO A 86 -12.33 0.62 50.96
C PRO A 86 -12.00 2.11 51.10
N VAL A 87 -12.33 2.68 52.26
CA VAL A 87 -11.85 4.01 52.64
C VAL A 87 -10.33 3.95 52.61
N ALA A 88 -9.75 4.65 51.63
CA ALA A 88 -8.31 4.76 51.49
C ALA A 88 -7.72 5.23 52.83
N ALA A 89 -6.79 4.44 53.37
CA ALA A 89 -6.01 4.86 54.51
C ALA A 89 -5.33 6.19 54.15
N ALA A 90 -5.31 7.14 55.10
CA ALA A 90 -4.70 8.45 54.92
C ALA A 90 -3.23 8.29 54.49
N GLY A 91 -2.96 8.42 53.19
CA GLY A 91 -1.64 8.19 52.60
C GLY A 91 -1.67 7.85 51.11
N ASP A 92 -2.74 7.23 50.59
CA ASP A 92 -2.84 6.95 49.15
C ASP A 92 -3.39 8.17 48.41
N ALA A 93 -2.49 8.90 47.76
CA ALA A 93 -2.86 9.98 46.85
C ALA A 93 -3.57 9.39 45.62
N VAL A 94 -4.91 9.43 45.62
CA VAL A 94 -5.72 9.08 44.45
C VAL A 94 -5.63 10.23 43.46
N LEU A 95 -4.76 10.10 42.46
CA LEU A 95 -4.68 11.04 41.35
C LEU A 95 -5.81 10.76 40.35
N GLU A 96 -6.89 11.53 40.43
CA GLU A 96 -7.92 11.54 39.39
C GLU A 96 -7.43 12.33 38.16
N SER A 97 -7.03 11.61 37.12
CA SER A 97 -6.72 12.22 35.82
C SER A 97 -7.99 12.30 34.97
N LYS A 98 -8.46 13.52 34.69
CA LYS A 98 -9.56 13.77 33.76
C LYS A 98 -9.00 14.01 32.36
N GLY A 99 -9.53 13.28 31.38
CA GLY A 99 -9.20 13.44 29.97
C GLY A 99 -10.47 13.47 29.12
N TYR A 100 -10.35 14.00 27.90
CA TYR A 100 -11.43 13.99 26.91
C TYR A 100 -11.17 12.91 25.86
N ILE A 101 -12.24 12.31 25.35
CA ILE A 101 -12.16 11.29 24.30
C ILE A 101 -12.17 12.00 22.95
N VAL A 102 -11.21 11.67 22.09
CA VAL A 102 -11.14 12.17 20.71
C VAL A 102 -11.33 11.00 19.75
N PRO A 103 -12.07 11.16 18.65
CA PRO A 103 -12.16 10.12 17.64
C PRO A 103 -10.78 9.81 17.05
N ALA A 104 -10.42 8.53 17.00
CA ALA A 104 -9.15 8.09 16.40
C ALA A 104 -9.08 8.44 14.89
N HIS A 105 -10.21 8.39 14.19
CA HIS A 105 -10.31 8.64 12.75
C HIS A 105 -11.57 9.46 12.42
N PRO A 106 -11.48 10.81 12.41
CA PRO A 106 -12.56 11.63 11.88
C PRO A 106 -12.62 11.50 10.35
N ILE A 107 -13.82 11.31 9.80
CA ILE A 107 -14.03 11.17 8.35
C ILE A 107 -15.00 12.25 7.91
N GLN A 108 -14.60 13.04 6.91
CA GLN A 108 -15.46 14.00 6.24
C GLN A 108 -15.88 13.43 4.88
N LEU A 109 -17.17 13.51 4.56
CA LEU A 109 -17.72 13.02 3.31
C LEU A 109 -18.03 14.21 2.38
N SER A 110 -17.53 14.13 1.16
CA SER A 110 -17.84 15.08 0.09
C SER A 110 -18.06 14.33 -1.22
N PRO A 111 -19.03 14.73 -2.06
CA PRO A 111 -19.18 14.16 -3.39
C PRO A 111 -17.95 14.52 -4.26
N GLN A 112 -17.48 13.56 -5.06
CA GLN A 112 -16.36 13.77 -5.99
C GLN A 112 -16.80 14.43 -7.30
N VAL A 113 -18.07 14.26 -7.65
CA VAL A 113 -18.68 14.77 -8.88
C VAL A 113 -19.92 15.59 -8.52
N GLY A 114 -20.22 16.61 -9.33
CA GLY A 114 -21.43 17.42 -9.15
C GLY A 114 -22.68 16.65 -9.57
N GLY A 115 -23.85 17.12 -9.16
CA GLY A 115 -25.12 16.56 -9.61
C GLY A 115 -26.15 16.47 -8.51
N GLN A 116 -27.34 16.00 -8.88
CA GLN A 116 -28.45 15.81 -7.96
C GLN A 116 -28.32 14.46 -7.26
N VAL A 117 -28.52 14.42 -5.94
CA VAL A 117 -28.63 13.17 -5.19
C VAL A 117 -30.04 12.61 -5.42
N ILE A 118 -30.14 11.44 -6.05
CA ILE A 118 -31.41 10.76 -6.36
C ILE A 118 -31.81 9.75 -5.28
N TRP A 119 -30.82 9.30 -4.49
CA TRP A 119 -31.04 8.33 -3.43
C TRP A 119 -30.08 8.57 -2.26
N LEU A 120 -30.57 8.33 -1.04
CA LEU A 120 -29.82 8.41 0.20
C LEU A 120 -30.17 7.21 1.09
N ASP A 121 -29.18 6.60 1.74
CA ASP A 121 -29.41 5.47 2.65
C ASP A 121 -30.36 5.92 3.81
N PRO A 122 -31.45 5.19 4.10
CA PRO A 122 -32.39 5.57 5.16
C PRO A 122 -31.80 5.65 6.56
N ARG A 123 -30.64 5.02 6.80
CA ARG A 123 -29.89 5.08 8.05
C ARG A 123 -28.95 6.28 8.10
N PHE A 124 -28.89 7.12 7.06
CA PHE A 124 -28.03 8.30 7.00
C PHE A 124 -28.53 9.37 7.97
N LYS A 125 -28.19 9.14 9.23
CA LYS A 125 -28.59 9.90 10.41
C LYS A 125 -27.41 9.95 11.37
N GLU A 126 -27.41 10.94 12.25
CA GLU A 126 -26.39 11.09 13.27
C GLU A 126 -26.28 9.84 14.15
N GLY A 127 -25.04 9.41 14.43
CA GLY A 127 -24.76 8.21 15.21
C GLY A 127 -24.90 6.88 14.46
N ALA A 128 -25.24 6.89 13.17
CA ALA A 128 -25.28 5.67 12.37
C ALA A 128 -23.87 5.14 12.05
N PHE A 129 -23.72 3.81 12.08
CA PHE A 129 -22.47 3.13 11.78
C PHE A 129 -22.41 2.66 10.33
N TYR A 130 -21.26 2.89 9.69
CA TYR A 130 -21.01 2.55 8.30
C TYR A 130 -19.71 1.77 8.14
N ARG A 131 -19.68 0.89 7.14
CA ARG A 131 -18.46 0.19 6.72
C ARG A 131 -17.89 0.83 5.45
N LYS A 132 -16.57 0.71 5.27
CA LYS A 132 -15.90 1.17 4.05
C LYS A 132 -16.52 0.49 2.82
N GLY A 133 -16.79 1.28 1.78
CA GLY A 133 -17.38 0.79 0.52
C GLY A 133 -18.90 0.64 0.55
N GLN A 134 -19.56 0.96 1.65
CA GLN A 134 -21.01 0.96 1.71
C GLN A 134 -21.59 2.17 0.93
N LEU A 135 -22.61 1.93 0.13
CA LEU A 135 -23.33 2.98 -0.59
C LEU A 135 -24.09 3.87 0.41
N LEU A 136 -23.81 5.17 0.38
CA LEU A 136 -24.43 6.16 1.26
C LEU A 136 -25.44 7.03 0.52
N ALA A 137 -25.08 7.45 -0.69
CA ALA A 137 -25.88 8.28 -1.56
C ALA A 137 -25.57 7.91 -3.02
N GLU A 138 -26.56 8.11 -3.89
CA GLU A 138 -26.41 7.95 -5.33
C GLU A 138 -26.67 9.30 -6.01
N VAL A 139 -25.72 9.72 -6.84
CA VAL A 139 -25.83 10.92 -7.68
C VAL A 139 -26.43 10.52 -9.02
N ASP A 140 -27.29 11.35 -9.59
CA ASP A 140 -27.94 11.12 -10.88
C ASP A 140 -26.90 10.74 -11.97
N PRO A 141 -26.97 9.52 -12.53
CA PRO A 141 -26.00 9.06 -13.51
C PRO A 141 -26.33 9.49 -14.94
N VAL A 142 -27.48 10.12 -15.22
CA VAL A 142 -27.98 10.31 -16.60
C VAL A 142 -26.97 11.04 -17.49
N ILE A 143 -26.42 12.16 -17.03
CA ILE A 143 -25.44 12.95 -17.80
C ILE A 143 -24.14 12.17 -17.96
N TYR A 144 -23.62 11.58 -16.88
CA TYR A 144 -22.40 10.78 -16.90
C TYR A 144 -22.50 9.56 -17.83
N ALA A 145 -23.66 8.90 -17.84
CA ALA A 145 -23.92 7.75 -18.71
C ALA A 145 -24.06 8.18 -20.18
N ALA A 146 -24.56 9.38 -20.46
CA ALA A 146 -24.61 9.92 -21.82
C ALA A 146 -23.21 10.29 -22.33
N GLU A 147 -22.40 10.93 -21.49
CA GLU A 147 -21.01 11.27 -21.80
C GLU A 147 -20.17 10.01 -22.02
N LEU A 148 -20.33 8.99 -21.16
CA LEU A 148 -19.66 7.70 -21.32
C LEU A 148 -19.99 7.07 -22.68
N ARG A 149 -21.27 7.00 -23.06
CA ARG A 149 -21.69 6.47 -24.36
C ARG A 149 -21.12 7.27 -25.53
N GLY A 150 -21.06 8.60 -25.40
CA GLY A 150 -20.44 9.47 -26.41
C GLY A 150 -18.95 9.18 -26.58
N ALA A 151 -18.23 9.02 -25.46
CA ALA A 151 -16.81 8.69 -25.45
C ALA A 151 -16.52 7.29 -26.02
N GLU A 152 -17.36 6.30 -25.70
CA GLU A 152 -17.27 4.94 -26.24
C GLU A 152 -17.46 4.94 -27.76
N ALA A 153 -18.46 5.66 -28.27
CA ALA A 153 -18.68 5.79 -29.71
C ALA A 153 -17.51 6.45 -30.43
N ALA A 154 -16.93 7.52 -29.85
CA ALA A 154 -15.76 8.18 -30.40
C ALA A 154 -14.54 7.25 -30.44
N LEU A 155 -14.36 6.44 -29.40
CA LEU A 155 -13.31 5.44 -29.30
C LEU A 155 -13.48 4.30 -30.34
N ASP A 156 -14.72 3.90 -30.63
CA ASP A 156 -14.98 2.90 -31.68
C ASP A 156 -14.71 3.43 -33.08
N VAL A 157 -15.09 4.69 -33.38
CA VAL A 157 -14.71 5.35 -34.65
C VAL A 157 -13.19 5.41 -34.80
N ALA A 158 -12.48 5.82 -33.74
CA ALA A 158 -11.02 5.86 -33.77
C ALA A 158 -10.39 4.47 -34.01
N ARG A 159 -10.97 3.41 -33.44
CA ARG A 159 -10.53 2.02 -33.67
C ARG A 159 -10.76 1.57 -35.11
N ILE A 160 -11.90 1.93 -35.71
CA ILE A 160 -12.21 1.63 -37.11
C ILE A 160 -11.18 2.33 -38.01
N ASN A 161 -10.97 3.64 -37.82
CA ASN A 161 -9.99 4.40 -38.59
C ASN A 161 -8.58 3.81 -38.45
N ARG A 162 -8.18 3.39 -37.25
CA ARG A 162 -6.88 2.75 -37.03
C ARG A 162 -6.76 1.45 -37.82
N ARG A 163 -7.80 0.61 -37.83
CA ARG A 163 -7.84 -0.64 -38.60
C ARG A 163 -7.81 -0.36 -40.10
N GLU A 164 -8.49 0.67 -40.57
CA GLU A 164 -8.47 1.09 -41.98
C GLU A 164 -7.06 1.51 -42.40
N VAL A 165 -6.36 2.30 -41.59
CA VAL A 165 -4.96 2.69 -41.87
C VAL A 165 -4.02 1.47 -41.82
N GLU A 166 -4.16 0.62 -40.81
CA GLU A 166 -3.36 -0.61 -40.66
C GLU A 166 -3.57 -1.58 -41.84
N SER A 167 -4.80 -1.70 -42.34
CA SER A 167 -5.15 -2.62 -43.45
C SER A 167 -4.93 -2.02 -44.84
N GLY A 168 -5.10 -0.70 -44.99
CA GLY A 168 -5.05 -0.01 -46.28
C GLY A 168 -3.66 0.50 -46.67
N SER A 169 -2.75 0.76 -45.72
CA SER A 169 -1.60 1.64 -46.00
C SER A 169 -0.21 1.00 -45.98
N ALA A 170 -0.01 -0.25 -45.56
CA ALA A 170 1.35 -0.76 -45.31
C ALA A 170 1.98 -1.62 -46.43
N HIS A 171 1.23 -2.17 -47.39
CA HIS A 171 1.77 -3.26 -48.22
C HIS A 171 1.53 -3.18 -49.73
N ASN A 172 0.63 -2.32 -50.21
CA ASN A 172 0.29 -2.29 -51.65
C ASN A 172 1.02 -1.22 -52.46
N GLU A 173 1.70 -0.26 -51.83
CA GLU A 173 2.43 0.80 -52.56
C GLU A 173 3.91 0.44 -52.82
N ILE A 174 4.56 -0.34 -51.97
CA ILE A 174 5.99 -0.71 -52.14
C ILE A 174 6.19 -1.74 -53.26
N ARG A 175 5.16 -2.52 -53.62
CA ARG A 175 5.27 -3.59 -54.63
C ARG A 175 5.05 -3.10 -56.07
N VAL A 176 4.56 -1.88 -56.25
CA VAL A 176 4.19 -1.34 -57.58
C VAL A 176 5.23 -0.33 -58.10
N ALA A 177 6.24 0.03 -57.30
CA ALA A 177 7.39 0.86 -57.68
C ALA A 177 8.65 0.00 -57.90
#